data_AF-A0A1D2WSZ9-F1
#
_entry.id   AF-A0A1D2WSZ9-F1
#
_cell.length_a   1.000
_cell.length_b   1.000
_cell.length_c   1.000
_cell.angle_alpha   90.00
_cell.angle_beta   90.00
_cell.angle_gamma   90.00
#
_symmetry.space_group_name_H-M   'P 1'
#
loop_
_entity.id
_entity.type
_entity.pdbx_description
1 polymer ?
#
loop_
_entity_poly.entity_id
_entity_poly.type
_entity_poly.pdbx_seq_one_letter_code
_entity_poly.pdbx_strand_id
1 'polypeptide(L)'
;MSSMSSVAGLSKYITTLPKTEKSITAMFIISFISGAVYFIINPSPELGMVENIILGGLFSLIILGISSIIGGGVNQQIVSGLHGINLKIKHSMFLSALSMTIVCILLIIGGILTHFFETDFFLNSLLFGCVLIYGVNTLVFWTTSKISFTKAATVGIIQPLIMLAMYVLITFLVTDTSFLGSDLIQMTIKVIIASIIFILAIYSFITIAGSPLKKNLGIGMLDLLSLFIAHMNEGSNSLESLFENMSETVETMVTFISFKGKNGIKSLFISPFVHPGPLGDLGGSNMPTILANKFDHFTMVAHGPSTHDFNPVRTTEIDKIENAVKEGLEEIEYSKDASIFTRYNSEKANIGVQFFNKGMVILSTFAPNDSDDIEFGVGLTMMTQSKSKCDVKDSVIVDCHNSFAPESGEVLPGNEEVFQLIDVIDKIQCNHQRDTLKIGCYENIMQDLNKNEGVGESGIKTMVVEVANQRTAYVLFDSNNMEIGFRQEIIDATKDLDIDEIEVMTTDTHTVNTISRGYNPIGIVKRDEIIEYVKISINEAIKDLEEVEVGTGTKRIKNLHTFGPNNSTELISTISSIVAVSKIIAPVLLITALVIVFIWIFYGGL
;
A
#
# COMPACT_ATOMS: atom_id res chain seq x y z
N MET A 1 -15.60 9.96 -4.89
CA MET A 1 -14.78 9.38 -3.79
C MET A 1 -14.14 8.10 -4.31
N SER A 2 -12.88 8.17 -4.75
CA SER A 2 -12.17 7.02 -5.30
C SER A 2 -12.07 5.91 -4.25
N SER A 3 -12.29 4.67 -4.67
CA SER A 3 -12.21 3.47 -3.81
C SER A 3 -10.86 3.37 -3.08
N MET A 4 -9.78 3.91 -3.65
CA MET A 4 -8.46 3.97 -3.02
C MET A 4 -8.41 4.82 -1.74
N SER A 5 -9.11 5.96 -1.69
CA SER A 5 -9.19 6.80 -0.47
C SER A 5 -9.80 6.04 0.72
N SER A 6 -10.71 5.10 0.46
CA SER A 6 -11.36 4.29 1.50
C SER A 6 -10.48 3.16 2.03
N VAL A 7 -9.56 2.64 1.21
CA VAL A 7 -8.60 1.61 1.59
C VAL A 7 -7.40 2.23 2.33
N ALA A 8 -6.92 3.40 1.88
CA ALA A 8 -5.86 4.14 2.57
C ALA A 8 -6.29 4.61 3.98
N GLY A 9 -7.57 4.93 4.20
CA GLY A 9 -8.09 5.22 5.53
C GLY A 9 -8.01 4.04 6.50
N LEU A 10 -7.96 2.80 6.00
CA LEU A 10 -7.85 1.58 6.81
C LEU A 10 -6.41 1.31 7.27
N SER A 11 -5.38 1.82 6.58
CA SER A 11 -3.97 1.60 6.95
C SER A 11 -3.62 2.22 8.31
N LYS A 12 -4.30 3.30 8.71
CA LYS A 12 -4.16 3.93 10.03
C LYS A 12 -4.50 2.99 11.20
N TYR A 13 -5.29 1.94 10.96
CA TYR A 13 -5.65 0.95 11.96
C TYR A 13 -4.70 -0.27 11.99
N ILE A 14 -3.71 -0.32 11.09
CA ILE A 14 -2.66 -1.35 11.08
C ILE A 14 -1.61 -0.97 12.12
N THR A 15 -1.91 -1.23 13.39
CA THR A 15 -0.98 -1.05 14.51
C THR A 15 -0.20 -2.34 14.78
N THR A 16 1.02 -2.22 15.30
CA THR A 16 1.77 -3.38 15.80
C THR A 16 1.04 -4.07 16.96
N LEU A 17 0.81 -5.38 16.82
CA LEU A 17 0.10 -6.17 17.84
C LEU A 17 0.90 -6.22 19.17
N PRO A 18 0.21 -6.26 20.32
CA PRO A 18 0.86 -6.25 21.63
C PRO A 18 1.75 -7.48 21.85
N LYS A 19 2.76 -7.34 22.73
CA LYS A 19 3.59 -8.46 23.19
C LYS A 19 2.73 -9.49 23.94
N THR A 20 3.12 -10.77 23.84
CA THR A 20 2.42 -11.91 24.48
C THR A 20 2.09 -11.67 25.95
N GLU A 21 3.03 -11.12 26.71
CA GLU A 21 2.86 -10.81 28.14
C GLU A 21 1.69 -9.86 28.39
N LYS A 22 1.53 -8.83 27.54
CA LYS A 22 0.41 -7.88 27.68
C LYS A 22 -0.93 -8.56 27.44
N SER A 23 -1.02 -9.45 26.45
CA SER A 23 -2.24 -10.22 26.19
C SER A 23 -2.58 -11.16 27.34
N ILE A 24 -1.57 -11.83 27.92
CA ILE A 24 -1.76 -12.70 29.10
C ILE A 24 -2.24 -11.89 30.30
N THR A 25 -1.58 -10.78 30.62
CA THR A 25 -1.97 -9.89 31.73
C THR A 25 -3.39 -9.35 31.52
N ALA A 26 -3.74 -8.93 30.30
CA ALA A 26 -5.10 -8.51 29.97
C ALA A 26 -6.11 -9.64 30.17
N MET A 27 -5.77 -10.89 29.80
CA MET A 27 -6.64 -12.03 30.02
C MET A 27 -6.93 -12.28 31.50
N PHE A 28 -5.92 -12.21 32.36
CA PHE A 28 -6.09 -12.32 33.81
C PHE A 28 -7.00 -11.22 34.38
N ILE A 29 -6.72 -9.96 34.03
CA ILE A 29 -7.42 -8.81 34.60
C ILE A 29 -8.86 -8.73 34.11
N ILE A 30 -9.10 -8.83 32.80
CA ILE A 30 -10.44 -8.66 32.21
C ILE A 30 -11.37 -9.81 32.60
N SER A 31 -10.88 -11.05 32.62
CA SER A 31 -11.70 -12.19 33.04
C SER A 31 -12.07 -12.10 34.53
N PHE A 32 -11.13 -11.73 35.40
CA PHE A 32 -11.43 -11.54 36.82
C PHE A 32 -12.44 -10.41 37.04
N ILE A 33 -12.22 -9.23 36.43
CA ILE A 33 -13.10 -8.08 36.58
C ILE A 33 -14.50 -8.39 36.05
N SER A 34 -14.62 -9.04 34.89
CA SER A 34 -15.94 -9.38 34.32
C SER A 34 -16.74 -10.32 35.22
N GLY A 35 -16.07 -11.32 35.83
CA GLY A 35 -16.71 -12.21 36.80
C GLY A 35 -17.14 -11.49 38.07
N ALA A 36 -16.28 -10.63 38.62
CA ALA A 36 -16.61 -9.80 39.77
C ALA A 36 -17.82 -8.89 39.48
N VAL A 37 -17.86 -8.24 38.30
CA VAL A 37 -18.98 -7.39 37.87
C VAL A 37 -20.26 -8.21 37.74
N TYR A 38 -20.21 -9.40 37.14
CA TYR A 38 -21.39 -10.27 37.00
C TYR A 38 -22.01 -10.61 38.36
N PHE A 39 -21.18 -11.00 39.34
CA PHE A 39 -21.64 -11.36 40.69
C PHE A 39 -22.01 -10.15 41.56
N ILE A 40 -21.58 -8.93 41.21
CA ILE A 40 -22.14 -7.70 41.81
C ILE A 40 -23.56 -7.45 41.31
N ILE A 41 -23.83 -7.69 40.02
CA ILE A 41 -25.16 -7.49 39.42
C ILE A 41 -26.13 -8.58 39.90
N ASN A 42 -25.66 -9.82 40.03
CA ASN A 42 -26.44 -10.98 40.45
C ASN A 42 -25.78 -11.66 41.67
N PRO A 43 -25.86 -11.05 42.87
CA PRO A 43 -25.21 -11.60 44.06
C PRO A 43 -25.90 -12.88 44.52
N SER A 44 -25.09 -13.87 44.93
CA SER A 44 -25.61 -15.05 45.61
C SER A 44 -26.12 -14.65 47.01
N PRO A 45 -27.36 -15.03 47.38
CA PRO A 45 -27.96 -14.65 48.65
C PRO A 45 -27.28 -15.28 49.87
N GLU A 46 -26.46 -16.32 49.67
CA GLU A 46 -25.76 -17.05 50.73
C GLU A 46 -24.38 -16.47 51.09
N LEU A 47 -23.87 -15.52 50.29
CA LEU A 47 -22.50 -15.00 50.38
C LEU A 47 -22.46 -13.49 50.68
N GLY A 48 -21.43 -13.05 51.40
CA GLY A 48 -21.15 -11.62 51.56
C GLY A 48 -20.77 -10.94 50.25
N MET A 49 -20.87 -9.60 50.16
CA MET A 49 -20.52 -8.86 48.93
C MET A 49 -19.05 -9.06 48.52
N VAL A 50 -18.13 -9.09 49.48
CA VAL A 50 -16.70 -9.33 49.22
C VAL A 50 -16.46 -10.77 48.72
N GLU A 51 -17.19 -11.74 49.28
CA GLU A 51 -17.11 -13.14 48.86
C GLU A 51 -17.66 -13.34 47.44
N ASN A 52 -18.78 -12.69 47.11
CA ASN A 52 -19.33 -12.67 45.75
C ASN A 52 -18.34 -12.11 44.72
N ILE A 53 -17.65 -11.01 45.05
CA ILE A 53 -16.63 -10.40 44.16
C ILE A 53 -15.47 -11.36 43.93
N ILE A 54 -14.91 -11.94 45.01
CA ILE A 54 -13.74 -12.82 44.92
C ILE A 54 -14.11 -14.11 44.19
N LEU A 55 -15.23 -14.74 44.55
CA LEU A 55 -15.66 -16.01 43.98
C LEU A 55 -16.06 -15.84 42.51
N GLY A 56 -16.83 -14.81 42.18
CA GLY A 56 -17.19 -14.50 40.80
C GLY A 56 -15.98 -14.19 39.92
N GLY A 57 -15.03 -13.41 40.45
CA GLY A 57 -13.77 -13.10 39.76
C GLY A 57 -12.92 -14.34 39.51
N LEU A 58 -12.75 -15.20 40.51
CA LEU A 58 -12.01 -16.46 40.36
C LEU A 58 -12.71 -17.44 39.40
N PHE A 59 -14.03 -17.54 39.47
CA PHE A 59 -14.83 -18.39 38.59
C PHE A 59 -14.63 -18.01 37.11
N SER A 60 -14.80 -16.73 36.79
CA SER A 60 -14.60 -16.22 35.43
C SER A 60 -13.13 -16.30 34.99
N LEU A 61 -12.18 -16.05 35.90
CA LEU A 61 -10.76 -16.20 35.60
C LEU A 61 -10.41 -17.63 35.18
N ILE A 62 -10.93 -18.64 35.86
CA ILE A 62 -10.68 -20.04 35.53
C ILE A 62 -11.35 -20.41 34.21
N ILE A 63 -12.64 -20.09 34.04
CA ILE A 63 -13.42 -20.50 32.87
C ILE A 63 -12.99 -19.75 31.61
N LEU A 64 -12.70 -18.45 31.71
CA LEU A 64 -12.42 -17.60 30.55
C LEU A 64 -10.92 -17.29 30.42
N GLY A 65 -10.28 -16.83 31.50
CA GLY A 65 -8.88 -16.40 31.48
C GLY A 65 -7.90 -17.55 31.21
N ILE A 66 -7.90 -18.58 32.08
CA ILE A 66 -7.02 -19.74 31.97
C ILE A 66 -7.30 -20.50 30.66
N SER A 67 -8.58 -20.74 30.33
CA SER A 67 -8.97 -21.39 29.07
C SER A 67 -8.44 -20.67 27.82
N SER A 68 -8.43 -19.34 27.84
CA SER A 68 -7.95 -18.53 26.71
C SER A 68 -6.42 -18.51 26.60
N ILE A 69 -5.70 -18.54 27.73
CA ILE A 69 -4.25 -18.69 27.74
C ILE A 69 -3.85 -20.05 27.15
N ILE A 70 -4.53 -21.13 27.58
CA ILE A 70 -4.31 -22.47 27.04
C ILE A 70 -4.65 -22.50 25.55
N GLY A 71 -5.83 -21.98 25.17
CA GLY A 71 -6.27 -21.91 23.78
C GLY A 71 -5.26 -21.18 22.88
N GLY A 72 -4.75 -20.03 23.30
CA GLY A 72 -3.74 -19.27 22.55
C GLY A 72 -2.43 -20.03 22.35
N GLY A 73 -1.99 -20.78 23.36
CA GLY A 73 -0.80 -21.63 23.26
C GLY A 73 -1.00 -22.82 22.31
N VAL A 74 -2.12 -23.53 22.46
CA VAL A 74 -2.44 -24.73 21.68
C VAL A 74 -2.71 -24.40 20.21
N ASN A 75 -3.45 -23.32 19.93
CA ASN A 75 -3.77 -22.88 18.56
C ASN A 75 -2.50 -22.65 17.73
N GLN A 76 -1.49 -22.01 18.30
CA GLN A 76 -0.24 -21.75 17.59
C GLN A 76 0.50 -23.05 17.24
N GLN A 77 0.57 -24.00 18.18
CA GLN A 77 1.26 -25.28 17.96
C GLN A 77 0.56 -26.10 16.88
N ILE A 78 -0.77 -26.16 16.91
CA ILE A 78 -1.56 -26.92 15.93
C ILE A 78 -1.45 -26.29 14.54
N VAL A 79 -1.59 -24.97 14.42
CA VAL A 79 -1.44 -24.30 13.11
C VAL A 79 -0.05 -24.51 12.53
N SER A 80 0.99 -24.43 13.36
CA SER A 80 2.37 -24.73 12.94
C SER A 80 2.52 -26.19 12.49
N GLY A 81 1.92 -27.15 13.22
CA GLY A 81 1.94 -28.57 12.85
C GLY A 81 1.14 -28.88 11.58
N LEU A 82 0.15 -28.05 11.24
CA LEU A 82 -0.64 -28.15 10.00
C LEU A 82 0.03 -27.47 8.80
N HIS A 83 1.29 -27.04 8.94
CA HIS A 83 2.06 -26.26 7.96
C HIS A 83 1.43 -24.91 7.60
N GLY A 84 0.67 -24.31 8.53
CA GLY A 84 0.18 -22.94 8.37
C GLY A 84 1.30 -21.91 8.54
N ILE A 85 1.20 -20.79 7.83
CA ILE A 85 2.20 -19.72 7.88
C ILE A 85 1.72 -18.52 8.73
N ASN A 86 2.63 -17.59 9.05
CA ASN A 86 2.35 -16.25 9.60
C ASN A 86 1.70 -16.16 11.00
N LEU A 87 1.52 -17.28 11.73
CA LEU A 87 0.97 -17.27 13.09
C LEU A 87 2.06 -17.40 14.16
N LYS A 88 2.55 -16.24 14.66
CA LYS A 88 3.44 -16.18 15.83
C LYS A 88 2.62 -16.31 17.12
N ILE A 89 3.25 -16.73 18.22
CA ILE A 89 2.59 -16.88 19.52
C ILE A 89 1.89 -15.59 19.99
N LYS A 90 2.49 -14.42 19.72
CA LYS A 90 1.88 -13.12 20.02
C LYS A 90 0.54 -12.89 19.30
N HIS A 91 0.40 -13.37 18.05
CA HIS A 91 -0.82 -13.25 17.25
C HIS A 91 -1.93 -14.13 17.83
N SER A 92 -1.61 -15.40 18.12
CA SER A 92 -2.55 -16.36 18.70
C SER A 92 -3.03 -15.94 20.10
N MET A 93 -2.11 -15.42 20.93
CA MET A 93 -2.44 -14.92 22.27
C MET A 93 -3.30 -13.66 22.23
N PHE A 94 -3.03 -12.74 21.31
CA PHE A 94 -3.88 -11.57 21.12
C PHE A 94 -5.29 -11.94 20.64
N LEU A 95 -5.40 -12.84 19.65
CA LEU A 95 -6.70 -13.34 19.19
C LEU A 95 -7.48 -14.00 20.34
N SER A 96 -6.81 -14.82 21.14
CA SER A 96 -7.45 -15.48 22.29
C SER A 96 -7.93 -14.48 23.33
N ALA A 97 -7.16 -13.42 23.60
CA ALA A 97 -7.55 -12.34 24.50
C ALA A 97 -8.74 -11.53 23.96
N LEU A 98 -8.76 -11.25 22.65
CA LEU A 98 -9.89 -10.57 21.99
C LEU A 98 -11.16 -11.42 22.07
N SER A 99 -11.07 -12.70 21.70
CA SER A 99 -12.19 -13.66 21.78
C SER A 99 -12.72 -13.76 23.21
N MET A 100 -11.84 -13.86 24.20
CA MET A 100 -12.23 -13.88 25.62
C MET A 100 -12.96 -12.60 26.05
N THR A 101 -12.49 -11.45 25.59
CA THR A 101 -13.12 -10.15 25.88
C THR A 101 -14.53 -10.08 25.30
N ILE A 102 -14.76 -10.62 24.11
CA ILE A 102 -16.10 -10.69 23.51
C ILE A 102 -17.03 -11.53 24.40
N VAL A 103 -16.58 -12.69 24.88
CA VAL A 103 -17.37 -13.52 25.79
C VAL A 103 -17.65 -12.79 27.11
N CYS A 104 -16.66 -12.09 27.68
CA CYS A 104 -16.85 -11.28 28.90
C CYS A 104 -17.95 -10.22 28.73
N ILE A 105 -17.96 -9.50 27.60
CA ILE A 105 -18.98 -8.50 27.31
C ILE A 105 -20.37 -9.15 27.23
N LEU A 106 -20.49 -10.28 26.53
CA LEU A 106 -21.75 -11.01 26.40
C LEU A 106 -22.25 -11.56 27.74
N LEU A 107 -21.34 -12.01 28.62
CA LEU A 107 -21.70 -12.44 29.97
C LEU A 107 -22.19 -11.28 30.83
N ILE A 108 -21.55 -10.11 30.77
CA ILE A 108 -22.02 -8.92 31.50
C ILE A 108 -23.41 -8.51 31.00
N ILE A 109 -23.63 -8.49 29.67
CA ILE A 109 -24.96 -8.23 29.10
C ILE A 109 -25.97 -9.28 29.58
N GLY A 110 -25.59 -10.55 29.57
CA GLY A 110 -26.39 -11.64 30.13
C GLY A 110 -26.76 -11.39 31.60
N GLY A 111 -25.80 -10.97 32.42
CA GLY A 111 -26.03 -10.67 33.83
C GLY A 111 -26.98 -9.50 34.06
N ILE A 112 -26.89 -8.46 33.23
CA ILE A 112 -27.85 -7.34 33.26
C ILE A 112 -29.26 -7.86 32.92
N LEU A 113 -29.39 -8.69 31.88
CA LEU A 113 -30.67 -9.28 31.50
C LEU A 113 -31.22 -10.21 32.59
N THR A 114 -30.37 -11.00 33.24
CA THR A 114 -30.76 -11.87 34.36
C THR A 114 -31.40 -11.05 35.48
N HIS A 115 -30.79 -9.90 35.82
CA HIS A 115 -31.30 -9.01 36.85
C HIS A 115 -32.67 -8.41 36.49
N PHE A 116 -32.90 -8.02 35.23
CA PHE A 116 -34.15 -7.37 34.82
C PHE A 116 -35.32 -8.33 34.56
N PHE A 117 -35.04 -9.54 34.07
CA PHE A 117 -36.05 -10.50 33.64
C PHE A 117 -36.21 -11.69 34.61
N GLU A 118 -35.48 -11.70 35.72
CA GLU A 118 -35.51 -12.75 36.76
C GLU A 118 -35.33 -14.18 36.18
N THR A 119 -34.62 -14.29 35.07
CA THR A 119 -34.37 -15.54 34.33
C THR A 119 -32.87 -15.70 34.15
N ASP A 120 -32.29 -16.86 34.46
CA ASP A 120 -30.83 -17.05 34.32
C ASP A 120 -30.39 -17.10 32.84
N PHE A 121 -29.67 -16.07 32.41
CA PHE A 121 -29.08 -16.00 31.07
C PHE A 121 -27.59 -16.33 31.04
N PHE A 122 -26.96 -16.72 32.16
CA PHE A 122 -25.51 -16.97 32.21
C PHE A 122 -25.08 -18.00 31.16
N LEU A 123 -25.69 -19.18 31.19
CA LEU A 123 -25.35 -20.29 30.30
C LEU A 123 -25.65 -19.90 28.84
N ASN A 124 -26.80 -19.33 28.55
CA ASN A 124 -27.16 -18.91 27.19
C ASN A 124 -26.17 -17.88 26.62
N SER A 125 -25.75 -16.89 27.42
CA SER A 125 -24.73 -15.92 27.04
C SER A 125 -23.36 -16.54 26.83
N LEU A 126 -22.96 -17.52 27.66
CA LEU A 126 -21.72 -18.27 27.48
C LEU A 126 -21.74 -19.06 26.16
N LEU A 127 -22.82 -19.81 25.90
CA LEU A 127 -22.97 -20.62 24.68
C LEU A 127 -22.98 -19.73 23.43
N PHE A 128 -23.71 -18.62 23.46
CA PHE A 128 -23.74 -17.65 22.36
C PHE A 128 -22.36 -17.03 22.13
N GLY A 129 -21.66 -16.66 23.20
CA GLY A 129 -20.28 -16.20 23.14
C GLY A 129 -19.35 -17.24 22.51
N CYS A 130 -19.43 -18.50 22.93
CA CYS A 130 -18.62 -19.60 22.39
C CYS A 130 -18.85 -19.81 20.87
N VAL A 131 -20.10 -19.75 20.40
CA VAL A 131 -20.41 -19.86 18.97
C VAL A 131 -19.87 -18.68 18.18
N LEU A 132 -19.99 -17.46 18.72
CA LEU A 132 -19.51 -16.25 18.06
C LEU A 132 -17.98 -16.26 17.95
N ILE A 133 -17.27 -16.57 19.05
CA ILE A 133 -15.81 -16.65 19.00
C ILE A 133 -15.32 -17.82 18.15
N TYR A 134 -16.10 -18.91 18.04
CA TYR A 134 -15.78 -20.00 17.13
C TYR A 134 -15.76 -19.52 15.68
N GLY A 135 -16.77 -18.75 15.27
CA GLY A 135 -16.82 -18.13 13.95
C GLY A 135 -15.69 -17.12 13.72
N VAL A 136 -15.44 -16.23 14.69
CA VAL A 136 -14.35 -15.24 14.62
C VAL A 136 -12.99 -15.93 14.51
N ASN A 137 -12.70 -16.90 15.37
CA ASN A 137 -11.44 -17.64 15.35
C ASN A 137 -11.26 -18.38 14.02
N THR A 138 -12.31 -19.05 13.52
CA THR A 138 -12.28 -19.75 12.23
C THR A 138 -11.97 -18.78 11.09
N LEU A 139 -12.63 -17.63 11.05
CA LEU A 139 -12.38 -16.60 10.04
C LEU A 139 -10.93 -16.10 10.09
N VAL A 140 -10.43 -15.76 11.28
CA VAL A 140 -9.07 -15.27 11.46
C VAL A 140 -8.05 -16.33 11.02
N PHE A 141 -8.16 -17.59 11.48
CA PHE A 141 -7.23 -18.63 11.05
C PHE A 141 -7.30 -18.94 9.55
N TRP A 142 -8.50 -18.91 8.96
CA TRP A 142 -8.67 -19.12 7.52
C TRP A 142 -8.04 -17.99 6.70
N THR A 143 -8.15 -16.75 7.17
CA THR A 143 -7.58 -15.57 6.50
C THR A 143 -6.07 -15.44 6.69
N THR A 144 -5.52 -15.73 7.88
CA THR A 144 -4.12 -15.40 8.20
C THR A 144 -3.14 -16.55 8.00
N SER A 145 -3.59 -17.80 8.10
CA SER A 145 -2.69 -18.95 8.25
C SER A 145 -2.52 -19.82 7.00
N LYS A 146 -3.13 -19.44 5.85
CA LYS A 146 -3.13 -20.20 4.59
C LYS A 146 -3.46 -21.69 4.74
N ILE A 147 -4.33 -22.03 5.69
CA ILE A 147 -4.84 -23.39 5.88
C ILE A 147 -6.24 -23.51 5.25
N SER A 148 -6.63 -24.73 4.88
CA SER A 148 -7.99 -24.98 4.36
C SER A 148 -9.05 -24.59 5.40
N PHE A 149 -10.23 -24.21 4.94
CA PHE A 149 -11.37 -23.87 5.80
C PHE A 149 -11.64 -24.94 6.87
N THR A 150 -11.59 -26.22 6.50
CA THR A 150 -11.77 -27.34 7.43
C THR A 150 -10.74 -27.35 8.55
N LYS A 151 -9.46 -27.12 8.22
CA LYS A 151 -8.39 -27.00 9.21
C LYS A 151 -8.60 -25.78 10.10
N ALA A 152 -8.96 -24.63 9.53
CA ALA A 152 -9.25 -23.41 10.28
C ALA A 152 -10.42 -23.59 11.26
N ALA A 153 -11.49 -24.26 10.83
CA ALA A 153 -12.63 -24.59 11.66
C ALA A 153 -12.25 -25.57 12.79
N THR A 154 -11.37 -26.54 12.54
CA THR A 154 -10.86 -27.43 13.60
C THR A 154 -10.00 -26.69 14.62
N VAL A 155 -9.20 -25.70 14.20
CA VAL A 155 -8.42 -24.90 15.15
C VAL A 155 -9.33 -23.92 15.91
N GLY A 156 -10.26 -23.27 15.20
CA GLY A 156 -11.15 -22.27 15.77
C GLY A 156 -11.99 -22.76 16.95
N ILE A 157 -12.31 -24.06 16.99
CA ILE A 157 -13.13 -24.67 18.04
C ILE A 157 -12.40 -24.84 19.38
N ILE A 158 -11.06 -24.84 19.39
CA ILE A 158 -10.26 -25.23 20.57
C ILE A 158 -10.55 -24.35 21.79
N GLN A 159 -10.48 -23.04 21.62
CA GLN A 159 -10.73 -22.10 22.73
C GLN A 159 -12.15 -22.22 23.30
N PRO A 160 -13.24 -22.10 22.49
CA PRO A 160 -14.59 -22.28 23.02
C PRO A 160 -14.83 -23.67 23.61
N LEU A 161 -14.23 -24.73 23.07
CA LEU A 161 -14.33 -26.07 23.64
C LEU A 161 -13.69 -26.15 25.02
N ILE A 162 -12.49 -25.58 25.21
CA ILE A 162 -11.84 -25.53 26.53
C ILE A 162 -12.67 -24.71 27.52
N MET A 163 -13.24 -23.56 27.10
CA MET A 163 -14.12 -22.75 27.95
C MET A 163 -15.33 -23.54 28.44
N LEU A 164 -16.03 -24.25 27.54
CA LEU A 164 -17.18 -25.08 27.89
C LEU A 164 -16.78 -26.28 28.76
N ALA A 165 -15.65 -26.93 28.46
CA ALA A 165 -15.14 -28.02 29.28
C ALA A 165 -14.78 -27.56 30.69
N MET A 166 -14.16 -26.38 30.84
CA MET A 166 -13.85 -25.79 32.14
C MET A 166 -15.12 -25.39 32.89
N TYR A 167 -16.14 -24.86 32.22
CA TYR A 167 -17.43 -24.58 32.83
C TYR A 167 -18.09 -25.86 33.38
N VAL A 168 -18.14 -26.93 32.58
CA VAL A 168 -18.68 -28.23 33.01
C VAL A 168 -17.88 -28.80 34.18
N LEU A 169 -16.55 -28.73 34.13
CA LEU A 169 -15.67 -29.21 35.21
C LEU A 169 -15.92 -28.46 36.51
N ILE A 170 -15.97 -27.12 36.49
CA ILE A 170 -16.19 -26.33 37.70
C ILE A 170 -17.61 -26.54 38.23
N THR A 171 -18.61 -26.61 37.36
CA THR A 171 -20.00 -26.91 37.76
C THR A 171 -20.08 -28.28 38.42
N PHE A 172 -19.43 -29.30 37.87
CA PHE A 172 -19.36 -30.65 38.45
C PHE A 172 -18.67 -30.68 39.83
N LEU A 173 -17.65 -29.84 40.05
CA LEU A 173 -16.95 -29.77 41.32
C LEU A 173 -17.74 -29.00 42.41
N VAL A 174 -18.66 -28.12 42.01
CA VAL A 174 -19.35 -27.18 42.91
C VAL A 174 -20.83 -27.57 43.15
N THR A 175 -21.50 -28.22 42.19
CA THR A 175 -22.92 -28.58 42.27
C THR A 175 -23.14 -30.09 42.29
N ASP A 176 -24.30 -30.54 42.80
CA ASP A 176 -24.65 -31.96 42.88
C ASP A 176 -24.86 -32.55 41.47
N THR A 177 -24.52 -33.84 41.29
CA THR A 177 -24.35 -34.57 40.01
C THR A 177 -25.57 -34.59 39.06
N SER A 178 -26.71 -34.05 39.50
CA SER A 178 -27.93 -33.83 38.73
C SER A 178 -27.75 -33.07 37.40
N PHE A 179 -26.74 -32.20 37.30
CA PHE A 179 -26.41 -31.43 36.09
C PHE A 179 -25.94 -32.29 34.88
N LEU A 180 -25.52 -33.54 35.10
CA LEU A 180 -24.78 -34.33 34.11
C LEU A 180 -25.63 -34.98 33.00
N GLY A 181 -26.96 -34.96 33.11
CA GLY A 181 -27.85 -35.69 32.20
C GLY A 181 -28.41 -34.84 31.06
N SER A 182 -29.62 -34.34 31.25
CA SER A 182 -30.39 -33.58 30.25
C SER A 182 -29.70 -32.29 29.81
N ASP A 183 -29.11 -31.57 30.75
CA ASP A 183 -28.64 -30.20 30.54
C ASP A 183 -27.34 -30.19 29.71
N LEU A 184 -26.46 -31.17 29.92
CA LEU A 184 -25.25 -31.34 29.11
C LEU A 184 -25.58 -31.72 27.66
N ILE A 185 -26.58 -32.58 27.46
CA ILE A 185 -27.08 -32.97 26.13
C ILE A 185 -27.68 -31.74 25.43
N GLN A 186 -28.54 -31.00 26.14
CA GLN A 186 -29.17 -29.79 25.63
C GLN A 186 -28.14 -28.73 25.26
N MET A 187 -27.17 -28.47 26.13
CA MET A 187 -26.05 -27.54 25.90
C MET A 187 -25.26 -27.93 24.65
N THR A 188 -24.93 -29.21 24.52
CA THR A 188 -24.15 -29.74 23.40
C THR A 188 -24.90 -29.61 22.08
N ILE A 189 -26.18 -30.00 22.04
CA ILE A 189 -27.00 -29.86 20.83
C ILE A 189 -27.16 -28.38 20.46
N LYS A 190 -27.40 -27.51 21.44
CA LYS A 190 -27.52 -26.06 21.21
C LYS A 190 -26.28 -25.49 20.53
N VAL A 191 -25.10 -25.77 21.08
CA VAL A 191 -23.82 -25.26 20.55
C VAL A 191 -23.50 -25.86 19.19
N ILE A 192 -23.72 -27.17 18.97
CA ILE A 192 -23.40 -27.82 17.68
C ILE A 192 -24.26 -27.21 16.56
N ILE A 193 -25.57 -27.12 16.75
CA ILE A 193 -26.47 -26.60 15.71
C ILE A 193 -26.17 -25.12 15.44
N ALA A 194 -26.02 -24.31 16.48
CA ALA A 194 -25.65 -22.90 16.34
C ALA A 194 -24.31 -22.71 15.62
N SER A 195 -23.31 -23.53 15.97
CA SER A 195 -21.99 -23.52 15.35
C SER A 195 -22.07 -23.86 13.86
N ILE A 196 -22.83 -24.90 13.49
CA ILE A 196 -23.02 -25.29 12.09
C ILE A 196 -23.64 -24.13 11.29
N ILE A 197 -24.71 -23.52 11.80
CA ILE A 197 -25.39 -22.40 11.14
C ILE A 197 -24.43 -21.23 10.92
N PHE A 198 -23.71 -20.84 11.97
CA PHE A 198 -22.83 -19.67 11.89
C PHE A 198 -21.61 -19.89 10.99
N ILE A 199 -21.00 -21.08 11.06
CA ILE A 199 -19.86 -21.45 10.21
C ILE A 199 -20.26 -21.55 8.74
N LEU A 200 -21.43 -22.12 8.43
CA LEU A 200 -21.96 -22.14 7.07
C LEU A 200 -22.19 -20.72 6.55
N ALA A 201 -22.73 -19.82 7.37
CA ALA A 201 -22.93 -18.42 6.99
C ALA A 201 -21.60 -17.71 6.68
N ILE A 202 -20.56 -17.92 7.50
CA ILE A 202 -19.21 -17.39 7.26
C ILE A 202 -18.62 -17.94 5.96
N TYR A 203 -18.70 -19.26 5.75
CA TYR A 203 -18.22 -19.90 4.54
C TYR A 203 -18.90 -19.36 3.28
N SER A 204 -20.24 -19.26 3.30
CA SER A 204 -21.02 -18.71 2.20
C SER A 204 -20.69 -17.24 1.96
N PHE A 205 -20.59 -16.43 3.01
CA PHE A 205 -20.23 -15.01 2.88
C PHE A 205 -18.90 -14.84 2.17
N ILE A 206 -17.83 -15.48 2.65
CA ILE A 206 -16.49 -15.35 2.05
C ILE A 206 -16.47 -15.87 0.61
N THR A 207 -17.13 -17.00 0.34
CA THR A 207 -17.17 -17.58 -1.01
C THR A 207 -17.87 -16.66 -2.01
N ILE A 208 -18.98 -16.03 -1.61
CA ILE A 208 -19.73 -15.15 -2.50
C ILE A 208 -19.04 -13.78 -2.63
N ALA A 209 -18.59 -13.19 -1.51
CA ALA A 209 -17.88 -11.92 -1.50
C ALA A 209 -16.57 -11.98 -2.31
N GLY A 210 -15.84 -13.10 -2.23
CA GLY A 210 -14.62 -13.31 -3.00
C GLY A 210 -14.84 -13.78 -4.44
N SER A 211 -16.09 -14.02 -4.86
CA SER A 211 -16.37 -14.54 -6.21
C SER A 211 -15.97 -13.60 -7.35
N PRO A 212 -16.09 -12.25 -7.25
CA PRO A 212 -15.61 -11.36 -8.31
C PRO A 212 -14.10 -11.46 -8.48
N LEU A 213 -13.34 -11.49 -7.39
CA LEU A 213 -11.87 -11.60 -7.42
C LEU A 213 -11.41 -12.88 -8.09
N LYS A 214 -12.05 -14.01 -7.75
CA LYS A 214 -11.71 -15.31 -8.31
C LYS A 214 -12.08 -15.43 -9.79
N LYS A 215 -13.16 -14.79 -10.23
CA LYS A 215 -13.63 -14.85 -11.62
C LYS A 215 -12.86 -13.95 -12.55
N ASN A 216 -12.57 -12.73 -12.12
CA ASN A 216 -11.92 -11.71 -12.94
C ASN A 216 -10.39 -11.92 -12.94
N LEU A 217 -9.80 -12.03 -11.75
CA LEU A 217 -8.34 -12.04 -11.60
C LEU A 217 -7.75 -13.43 -11.34
N GLY A 218 -8.58 -14.47 -11.19
CA GLY A 218 -8.12 -15.82 -10.83
C GLY A 218 -7.61 -15.94 -9.37
N ILE A 219 -7.75 -14.90 -8.55
CA ILE A 219 -7.17 -14.80 -7.21
C ILE A 219 -8.23 -15.03 -6.13
N GLY A 220 -7.86 -15.81 -5.09
CA GLY A 220 -8.69 -15.95 -3.89
C GLY A 220 -8.64 -14.70 -3.01
N MET A 221 -9.81 -14.24 -2.54
CA MET A 221 -9.91 -13.06 -1.65
C MET A 221 -9.06 -13.18 -0.39
N LEU A 222 -9.05 -14.38 0.21
CA LEU A 222 -8.23 -14.65 1.38
C LEU A 222 -6.74 -14.74 1.06
N ASP A 223 -6.38 -15.23 -0.13
CA ASP A 223 -4.99 -15.28 -0.56
C ASP A 223 -4.43 -13.86 -0.72
N LEU A 224 -5.16 -12.98 -1.41
CA LEU A 224 -4.81 -11.56 -1.55
C LEU A 224 -4.68 -10.87 -0.18
N LEU A 225 -5.66 -11.06 0.71
CA LEU A 225 -5.63 -10.48 2.05
C LEU A 225 -4.43 -11.00 2.87
N SER A 226 -4.17 -12.31 2.82
CA SER A 226 -3.06 -12.93 3.57
C SER A 226 -1.70 -12.42 3.10
N LEU A 227 -1.54 -12.24 1.79
CA LEU A 227 -0.30 -11.76 1.17
C LEU A 227 -0.10 -10.26 1.43
N PHE A 228 -1.18 -9.47 1.40
CA PHE A 228 -1.14 -8.06 1.77
C PHE A 228 -0.77 -7.86 3.24
N ILE A 229 -1.36 -8.64 4.16
CA ILE A 229 -1.00 -8.61 5.58
C ILE A 229 0.47 -9.03 5.78
N ALA A 230 0.97 -10.01 5.02
CA ALA A 230 2.37 -10.43 5.08
C ALA A 230 3.33 -9.34 4.56
N HIS A 231 2.95 -8.64 3.48
CA HIS A 231 3.73 -7.51 2.97
C HIS A 231 3.78 -6.36 3.99
N MET A 232 2.63 -5.92 4.50
CA MET A 232 2.54 -4.82 5.46
C MET A 232 3.27 -5.08 6.78
N ASN A 233 3.27 -6.32 7.28
CA ASN A 233 3.87 -6.65 8.58
C ASN A 233 5.33 -7.10 8.50
N GLU A 234 5.72 -7.75 7.40
CA GLU A 234 7.01 -8.46 7.30
C GLU A 234 7.83 -8.03 6.07
N GLY A 235 7.35 -7.07 5.27
CA GLY A 235 8.02 -6.64 4.02
C GLY A 235 8.09 -7.75 2.98
N SER A 236 7.16 -8.73 3.03
CA SER A 236 7.20 -9.87 2.13
C SER A 236 6.89 -9.48 0.68
N ASN A 237 7.72 -9.91 -0.26
CA ASN A 237 7.49 -9.76 -1.71
C ASN A 237 6.59 -10.85 -2.29
N SER A 238 5.93 -11.66 -1.44
CA SER A 238 5.08 -12.75 -1.92
C SER A 238 3.87 -12.26 -2.74
N LEU A 239 3.46 -10.99 -2.57
CA LEU A 239 2.44 -10.36 -3.42
C LEU A 239 2.87 -10.26 -4.89
N GLU A 240 4.16 -10.16 -5.18
CA GLU A 240 4.66 -10.06 -6.57
C GLU A 240 4.33 -11.33 -7.37
N SER A 241 4.25 -12.50 -6.72
CA SER A 241 3.82 -13.74 -7.38
C SER A 241 2.35 -13.69 -7.84
N LEU A 242 1.50 -12.91 -7.17
CA LEU A 242 0.14 -12.67 -7.64
C LEU A 242 0.13 -11.70 -8.82
N PHE A 243 0.90 -10.61 -8.72
CA PHE A 243 1.01 -9.65 -9.82
C PHE A 243 1.61 -10.28 -11.08
N GLU A 244 2.54 -11.24 -10.94
CA GLU A 244 3.06 -12.00 -12.08
C GLU A 244 1.96 -12.81 -12.79
N ASN A 245 1.05 -13.45 -12.04
CA ASN A 245 -0.06 -14.19 -12.64
C ASN A 245 -1.05 -13.28 -13.38
N MET A 246 -1.13 -12.01 -12.98
CA MET A 246 -1.92 -10.98 -13.64
C MET A 246 -1.11 -10.20 -14.69
N SER A 247 0.19 -10.45 -14.82
CA SER A 247 1.07 -9.60 -15.62
C SER A 247 0.88 -9.85 -17.11
N GLU A 248 1.13 -8.80 -17.89
CA GLU A 248 1.30 -8.91 -19.33
C GLU A 248 2.71 -8.54 -19.73
N THR A 249 3.18 -9.20 -20.79
CA THR A 249 4.45 -8.87 -21.43
C THR A 249 4.23 -7.73 -22.42
N VAL A 250 4.86 -6.59 -22.16
CA VAL A 250 4.80 -5.40 -23.01
C VAL A 250 6.18 -5.08 -23.62
N GLU A 251 6.16 -4.37 -24.74
CA GLU A 251 7.34 -3.67 -25.27
C GLU A 251 7.17 -2.18 -25.03
N THR A 252 8.22 -1.55 -24.50
CA THR A 252 8.27 -0.10 -24.28
C THR A 252 9.67 0.41 -24.64
N MET A 253 10.07 1.58 -24.14
CA MET A 253 11.36 2.17 -24.42
C MET A 253 11.93 2.96 -23.25
N VAL A 254 13.23 3.21 -23.31
CA VAL A 254 13.94 4.13 -22.45
C VAL A 254 14.67 5.13 -23.33
N THR A 255 14.58 6.39 -22.94
CA THR A 255 15.34 7.49 -23.52
C THR A 255 16.32 8.00 -22.49
N PHE A 256 17.50 8.42 -22.93
CA PHE A 256 18.52 8.91 -22.01
C PHE A 256 19.47 9.90 -22.68
N ILE A 257 20.12 10.70 -21.84
CA ILE A 257 21.20 11.61 -22.18
C ILE A 257 22.40 11.21 -21.33
N SER A 258 23.55 11.08 -21.97
CA SER A 258 24.82 10.83 -21.30
C SER A 258 25.75 12.00 -21.46
N PHE A 259 26.29 12.46 -20.34
CA PHE A 259 27.28 13.53 -20.28
C PHE A 259 28.62 12.95 -19.87
N LYS A 260 29.61 13.10 -20.74
CA LYS A 260 30.95 12.54 -20.60
C LYS A 260 31.95 13.65 -20.27
N GLY A 261 32.46 13.61 -19.05
CA GLY A 261 33.57 14.45 -18.61
C GLY A 261 34.92 13.85 -18.93
N LYS A 262 35.98 14.39 -18.32
CA LYS A 262 37.37 13.96 -18.57
C LYS A 262 37.65 12.52 -18.12
N ASN A 263 36.95 12.06 -17.08
CA ASN A 263 37.17 10.76 -16.44
C ASN A 263 36.14 9.69 -16.85
N GLY A 264 35.37 9.92 -17.92
CA GLY A 264 34.28 9.02 -18.35
C GLY A 264 32.92 9.68 -18.22
N ILE A 265 31.86 8.87 -18.12
CA ILE A 265 30.50 9.37 -17.92
C ILE A 265 30.43 10.06 -16.55
N LYS A 266 30.07 11.35 -16.55
CA LYS A 266 29.84 12.15 -15.35
C LYS A 266 28.40 12.01 -14.89
N SER A 267 27.45 12.13 -15.83
CA SER A 267 26.04 12.12 -15.52
C SER A 267 25.21 11.37 -16.56
N LEU A 268 24.15 10.71 -16.08
CA LEU A 268 23.09 10.14 -16.88
C LEU A 268 21.75 10.79 -16.50
N PHE A 269 21.00 11.23 -17.51
CA PHE A 269 19.60 11.65 -17.36
C PHE A 269 18.72 10.68 -18.13
N ILE A 270 17.90 9.91 -17.42
CA ILE A 270 17.13 8.78 -17.96
C ILE A 270 15.64 9.10 -17.82
N SER A 271 14.88 8.89 -18.90
CA SER A 271 13.42 8.94 -18.91
C SER A 271 12.90 7.61 -19.49
N PRO A 272 12.54 6.64 -18.63
CA PRO A 272 11.93 5.39 -19.04
C PRO A 272 10.43 5.58 -19.27
N PHE A 273 9.90 4.96 -20.33
CA PHE A 273 8.45 4.88 -20.57
C PHE A 273 7.90 3.69 -19.75
N VAL A 274 8.18 3.72 -18.46
CA VAL A 274 7.88 2.70 -17.45
C VAL A 274 7.49 3.41 -16.18
N HIS A 275 6.29 3.12 -15.69
CA HIS A 275 5.75 3.75 -14.50
C HIS A 275 6.35 3.13 -13.22
N PRO A 276 6.73 3.91 -12.20
CA PRO A 276 7.10 3.36 -10.90
C PRO A 276 5.96 2.55 -10.27
N GLY A 277 6.23 1.26 -10.03
CA GLY A 277 5.28 0.21 -9.61
C GLY A 277 4.43 0.48 -8.36
N PRO A 278 3.44 -0.38 -8.07
CA PRO A 278 2.10 0.08 -7.69
C PRO A 278 2.01 0.67 -6.29
N LEU A 279 2.73 0.11 -5.30
CA LEU A 279 2.56 0.52 -3.91
C LEU A 279 3.79 0.18 -3.06
N GLY A 280 4.33 1.18 -2.35
CA GLY A 280 5.35 0.99 -1.32
C GLY A 280 6.65 0.47 -1.86
N ASP A 281 7.05 -0.73 -1.46
CA ASP A 281 8.31 -1.35 -1.88
C ASP A 281 8.07 -2.56 -2.82
N LEU A 282 6.85 -2.71 -3.36
CA LEU A 282 6.47 -3.81 -4.26
C LEU A 282 6.78 -3.51 -5.73
N GLY A 283 7.32 -4.51 -6.42
CA GLY A 283 7.54 -4.44 -7.86
C GLY A 283 8.54 -3.36 -8.22
N GLY A 284 8.14 -2.45 -9.11
CA GLY A 284 8.92 -1.30 -9.55
C GLY A 284 8.71 0.01 -8.78
N SER A 285 8.12 0.01 -7.57
CA SER A 285 7.71 1.25 -6.89
C SER A 285 8.86 2.20 -6.55
N ASN A 286 10.04 1.66 -6.26
CA ASN A 286 11.29 2.41 -6.05
C ASN A 286 12.20 2.36 -7.30
N MET A 287 11.62 2.15 -8.48
CA MET A 287 12.37 2.00 -9.74
C MET A 287 13.34 3.15 -10.00
N PRO A 288 12.99 4.43 -9.78
CA PRO A 288 13.92 5.54 -10.00
C PRO A 288 15.23 5.41 -9.18
N THR A 289 15.13 5.14 -7.88
CA THR A 289 16.30 4.95 -7.00
C THR A 289 17.06 3.67 -7.33
N ILE A 290 16.36 2.56 -7.55
CA ILE A 290 16.99 1.27 -7.87
C ILE A 290 17.75 1.35 -9.19
N LEU A 291 17.15 1.98 -10.21
CA LEU A 291 17.77 2.16 -11.52
C LEU A 291 18.95 3.14 -11.44
N ALA A 292 18.82 4.25 -10.72
CA ALA A 292 19.93 5.19 -10.53
C ALA A 292 21.15 4.51 -9.88
N ASN A 293 20.92 3.68 -8.86
CA ASN A 293 21.98 2.98 -8.13
C ASN A 293 22.64 1.83 -8.92
N LYS A 294 22.11 1.47 -10.10
CA LYS A 294 22.71 0.48 -11.01
C LYS A 294 23.82 1.07 -11.89
N PHE A 295 24.04 2.38 -11.83
CA PHE A 295 25.10 3.08 -12.53
C PHE A 295 26.05 3.73 -11.54
N ASP A 296 27.36 3.59 -11.74
CA ASP A 296 28.40 4.20 -10.91
C ASP A 296 28.58 5.72 -11.19
N HIS A 297 27.57 6.35 -11.78
CA HIS A 297 27.57 7.73 -12.25
C HIS A 297 26.44 8.50 -11.59
N PHE A 298 26.56 9.82 -11.50
CA PHE A 298 25.44 10.65 -11.05
C PHE A 298 24.25 10.47 -12.01
N THR A 299 23.22 9.78 -11.54
CA THR A 299 22.10 9.34 -12.38
C THR A 299 20.80 9.93 -11.86
N MET A 300 20.11 10.66 -12.74
CA MET A 300 18.78 11.19 -12.55
C MET A 300 17.81 10.36 -13.40
N VAL A 301 16.84 9.71 -12.75
CA VAL A 301 15.78 8.95 -13.43
C VAL A 301 14.48 9.74 -13.28
N ALA A 302 14.14 10.52 -14.31
CA ALA A 302 12.91 11.30 -14.33
C ALA A 302 11.72 10.44 -14.75
N HIS A 303 10.52 10.89 -14.43
CA HIS A 303 9.29 10.25 -14.86
C HIS A 303 9.10 10.44 -16.38
N GLY A 304 8.98 9.33 -17.11
CA GLY A 304 8.70 9.31 -18.54
C GLY A 304 7.25 8.95 -18.83
N PRO A 305 6.71 9.29 -20.01
CA PRO A 305 5.31 9.03 -20.34
C PRO A 305 4.93 7.55 -20.20
N SER A 306 4.11 7.27 -19.20
CA SER A 306 3.60 5.95 -18.87
C SER A 306 2.50 6.09 -17.82
N THR A 307 1.52 5.19 -17.82
CA THR A 307 0.52 5.08 -16.75
C THR A 307 0.76 3.83 -15.92
N HIS A 308 -0.04 3.63 -14.88
CA HIS A 308 0.00 2.44 -14.02
C HIS A 308 -0.06 1.09 -14.75
N ASP A 309 -0.54 1.02 -15.99
CA ASP A 309 -0.50 -0.21 -16.79
C ASP A 309 0.95 -0.65 -17.10
N PHE A 310 1.91 0.28 -17.06
CA PHE A 310 3.34 0.01 -17.25
C PHE A 310 4.09 -0.29 -15.94
N ASN A 311 3.38 -0.48 -14.82
CA ASN A 311 3.98 -0.83 -13.54
C ASN A 311 4.71 -2.18 -13.59
N PRO A 312 6.04 -2.24 -13.36
CA PRO A 312 6.75 -3.51 -13.29
C PRO A 312 6.26 -4.36 -12.13
N VAL A 313 5.95 -5.62 -12.41
CA VAL A 313 5.39 -6.54 -11.41
C VAL A 313 6.43 -7.06 -10.40
N ARG A 314 7.72 -6.88 -10.72
CA ARG A 314 8.88 -7.30 -9.92
C ARG A 314 10.01 -6.30 -10.01
N THR A 315 10.79 -6.19 -8.95
CA THR A 315 12.03 -5.40 -8.95
C THR A 315 13.03 -5.87 -10.01
N THR A 316 13.11 -7.18 -10.28
CA THR A 316 14.02 -7.74 -11.31
C THR A 316 13.70 -7.28 -12.73
N GLU A 317 12.49 -6.77 -12.99
CA GLU A 317 12.14 -6.21 -14.30
C GLU A 317 12.92 -4.91 -14.59
N ILE A 318 13.40 -4.23 -13.55
CA ILE A 318 14.24 -3.02 -13.69
C ILE A 318 15.58 -3.36 -14.37
N ASP A 319 16.08 -4.60 -14.23
CA ASP A 319 17.31 -5.06 -14.89
C ASP A 319 17.17 -4.96 -16.42
N LYS A 320 15.96 -5.11 -16.97
CA LYS A 320 15.72 -4.97 -18.42
C LYS A 320 15.84 -3.53 -18.88
N ILE A 321 15.48 -2.56 -18.03
CA ILE A 321 15.65 -1.13 -18.28
C ILE A 321 17.15 -0.80 -18.25
N GLU A 322 17.86 -1.27 -17.23
CA GLU A 322 19.31 -1.12 -17.09
C GLU A 322 20.06 -1.65 -18.32
N ASN A 323 19.74 -2.88 -18.76
CA ASN A 323 20.36 -3.49 -19.93
C ASN A 323 20.11 -2.66 -21.20
N ALA A 324 18.88 -2.18 -21.41
CA ALA A 324 18.56 -1.33 -22.55
C ALA A 324 19.36 -0.02 -22.54
N VAL A 325 19.55 0.61 -21.37
CA VAL A 325 20.39 1.81 -21.24
C VAL A 325 21.85 1.48 -21.53
N LYS A 326 22.41 0.39 -20.96
CA LYS A 326 23.79 -0.04 -21.20
C LYS A 326 24.08 -0.31 -22.67
N GLU A 327 23.20 -1.05 -23.36
CA GLU A 327 23.28 -1.26 -24.81
C GLU A 327 23.24 0.07 -25.58
N GLY A 328 22.46 1.04 -25.11
CA GLY A 328 22.39 2.37 -25.69
C GLY A 328 23.65 3.20 -25.50
N LEU A 329 24.31 3.09 -24.35
CA LEU A 329 25.54 3.80 -24.04
C LEU A 329 26.73 3.29 -24.89
N GLU A 330 26.71 2.04 -25.34
CA GLU A 330 27.74 1.49 -26.25
C GLU A 330 27.65 2.06 -27.68
N GLU A 331 26.46 2.50 -28.10
CA GLU A 331 26.19 3.00 -29.46
C GLU A 331 26.16 4.53 -29.57
N ILE A 332 26.40 5.22 -28.46
CA ILE A 332 26.16 6.65 -28.37
C ILE A 332 27.26 7.45 -29.08
N GLU A 333 26.84 8.47 -29.84
CA GLU A 333 27.75 9.45 -30.43
C GLU A 333 27.82 10.67 -29.52
N TYR A 334 29.03 11.05 -29.09
CA TYR A 334 29.27 12.23 -28.26
C TYR A 334 29.65 13.43 -29.11
N SER A 335 29.18 14.62 -28.72
CA SER A 335 29.58 15.90 -29.29
C SER A 335 29.67 16.96 -28.19
N LYS A 336 30.23 18.13 -28.48
CA LYS A 336 30.20 19.27 -27.54
C LYS A 336 28.99 20.18 -27.74
N ASP A 337 28.11 19.86 -28.70
CA ASP A 337 27.12 20.79 -29.20
C ASP A 337 25.83 20.73 -28.38
N ALA A 338 25.49 21.83 -27.71
CA ALA A 338 24.21 22.00 -27.04
C ALA A 338 23.58 23.35 -27.38
N SER A 339 22.26 23.47 -27.23
CA SER A 339 21.57 24.76 -27.27
C SER A 339 21.36 25.33 -25.87
N ILE A 340 21.00 26.61 -25.80
CA ILE A 340 20.34 27.17 -24.62
C ILE A 340 18.99 26.47 -24.38
N PHE A 341 18.49 26.55 -23.15
CA PHE A 341 17.15 26.12 -22.78
C PHE A 341 16.14 27.19 -23.20
N THR A 342 14.98 26.76 -23.70
CA THR A 342 13.90 27.66 -24.15
C THR A 342 12.55 27.10 -23.74
N ARG A 343 11.66 27.98 -23.26
CA ARG A 343 10.30 27.64 -22.86
C ARG A 343 9.30 27.96 -23.97
N TYR A 344 8.35 27.06 -24.18
CA TYR A 344 7.23 27.24 -25.10
C TYR A 344 5.92 26.90 -24.38
N ASN A 345 4.83 27.54 -24.77
CA ASN A 345 3.51 27.27 -24.22
C ASN A 345 2.41 27.23 -25.30
N SER A 346 1.38 26.43 -25.03
CA SER A 346 0.13 26.42 -25.77
C SER A 346 -1.01 26.08 -24.80
N GLU A 347 -1.91 27.04 -24.57
CA GLU A 347 -3.00 26.90 -23.59
C GLU A 347 -2.46 26.47 -22.21
N LYS A 348 -2.79 25.26 -21.73
CA LYS A 348 -2.31 24.73 -20.45
C LYS A 348 -0.95 24.03 -20.55
N ALA A 349 -0.57 23.57 -21.73
CA ALA A 349 0.66 22.81 -21.94
C ALA A 349 1.88 23.74 -21.99
N ASN A 350 2.88 23.46 -21.17
CA ASN A 350 4.16 24.15 -21.14
C ASN A 350 5.28 23.13 -21.36
N ILE A 351 6.25 23.49 -22.19
CA ILE A 351 7.45 22.67 -22.38
C ILE A 351 8.72 23.51 -22.22
N GLY A 352 9.71 22.92 -21.56
CA GLY A 352 11.10 23.34 -21.60
C GLY A 352 11.88 22.49 -22.59
N VAL A 353 12.62 23.12 -23.49
CA VAL A 353 13.34 22.42 -24.56
C VAL A 353 14.82 22.80 -24.55
N GLN A 354 15.67 21.78 -24.61
CA GLN A 354 17.10 21.94 -24.85
C GLN A 354 17.60 20.87 -25.81
N PHE A 355 18.41 21.26 -26.78
CA PHE A 355 18.98 20.33 -27.75
C PHE A 355 20.39 19.92 -27.36
N PHE A 356 20.69 18.65 -27.51
CA PHE A 356 21.99 18.04 -27.17
C PHE A 356 22.44 17.13 -28.30
N ASN A 357 23.57 17.44 -28.93
CA ASN A 357 24.03 16.76 -30.14
C ASN A 357 22.88 16.65 -31.18
N LYS A 358 22.61 15.43 -31.66
CA LYS A 358 21.53 15.06 -32.58
C LYS A 358 20.20 14.74 -31.86
N GLY A 359 20.08 15.04 -30.58
CA GLY A 359 18.87 14.80 -29.81
C GLY A 359 18.33 16.06 -29.13
N MET A 360 17.22 15.89 -28.43
CA MET A 360 16.60 16.93 -27.61
C MET A 360 15.99 16.36 -26.34
N VAL A 361 15.85 17.21 -25.33
CA VAL A 361 15.00 16.97 -24.16
C VAL A 361 13.77 17.88 -24.22
N ILE A 362 12.61 17.32 -23.86
CA ILE A 362 11.36 18.05 -23.68
C ILE A 362 10.89 17.79 -22.25
N LEU A 363 10.96 18.81 -21.41
CA LEU A 363 10.43 18.83 -20.05
C LEU A 363 8.98 19.33 -20.11
N SER A 364 8.00 18.44 -20.01
CA SER A 364 6.58 18.73 -20.16
C SER A 364 5.92 18.97 -18.81
N THR A 365 5.11 20.02 -18.69
CA THR A 365 4.33 20.31 -17.48
C THR A 365 3.04 21.06 -17.81
N PHE A 366 1.98 20.77 -17.05
CA PHE A 366 0.73 21.53 -17.09
C PHE A 366 0.64 22.61 -16.01
N ALA A 367 1.65 22.71 -15.12
CA ALA A 367 1.71 23.70 -14.07
C ALA A 367 1.49 25.12 -14.63
N PRO A 368 0.62 25.93 -14.01
CA PRO A 368 0.03 25.76 -12.69
C PRO A 368 -1.25 24.91 -12.65
N ASN A 369 -1.73 24.38 -13.78
CA ASN A 369 -2.84 23.43 -13.79
C ASN A 369 -2.36 22.07 -13.30
N ASP A 370 -3.28 21.28 -12.78
CA ASP A 370 -3.00 19.96 -12.27
C ASP A 370 -3.03 18.91 -13.40
N SER A 371 -2.16 17.91 -13.30
CA SER A 371 -2.14 16.72 -14.15
C SER A 371 -1.54 15.56 -13.38
N ASP A 372 -1.97 14.35 -13.72
CA ASP A 372 -1.29 13.14 -13.29
C ASP A 372 -0.34 12.67 -14.42
N ASP A 373 -0.35 11.39 -14.77
CA ASP A 373 0.52 10.82 -15.81
C ASP A 373 0.20 11.28 -17.23
N ILE A 374 1.25 11.47 -18.04
CA ILE A 374 1.14 11.47 -19.51
C ILE A 374 1.15 10.03 -20.04
N GLU A 375 0.08 9.61 -20.71
CA GLU A 375 -0.05 8.25 -21.21
C GLU A 375 1.01 7.89 -22.28
N PHE A 376 1.42 6.62 -22.32
CA PHE A 376 2.47 6.09 -23.20
C PHE A 376 2.27 6.47 -24.69
N GLY A 377 1.07 6.29 -25.24
CA GLY A 377 0.72 6.64 -26.61
C GLY A 377 0.76 8.15 -26.87
N VAL A 378 0.39 8.98 -25.89
CA VAL A 378 0.56 10.44 -25.94
C VAL A 378 2.05 10.81 -25.98
N GLY A 379 2.86 10.23 -25.09
CA GLY A 379 4.32 10.41 -25.09
C GLY A 379 5.00 9.97 -26.38
N LEU A 380 4.55 8.86 -26.98
CA LEU A 380 5.05 8.39 -28.27
C LEU A 380 4.68 9.34 -29.41
N THR A 381 3.50 9.97 -29.33
CA THR A 381 3.06 11.01 -30.25
C THR A 381 3.94 12.25 -30.12
N MET A 382 4.20 12.72 -28.90
CA MET A 382 5.13 13.83 -28.63
C MET A 382 6.52 13.55 -29.21
N MET A 383 7.07 12.36 -28.93
CA MET A 383 8.38 11.95 -29.43
C MET A 383 8.44 11.90 -30.96
N THR A 384 7.41 11.37 -31.61
CA THR A 384 7.37 11.26 -33.08
C THR A 384 7.23 12.64 -33.71
N GLN A 385 6.38 13.49 -33.17
CA GLN A 385 6.16 14.85 -33.65
C GLN A 385 7.42 15.70 -33.52
N SER A 386 8.07 15.69 -32.35
CA SER A 386 9.29 16.49 -32.10
C SER A 386 10.45 16.03 -32.98
N LYS A 387 10.65 14.71 -33.14
CA LYS A 387 11.66 14.15 -34.04
C LYS A 387 11.44 14.57 -35.48
N SER A 388 10.21 14.46 -35.98
CA SER A 388 9.86 14.85 -37.34
C SER A 388 10.00 16.36 -37.55
N LYS A 389 9.62 17.16 -36.55
CA LYS A 389 9.60 18.63 -36.64
C LYS A 389 11.02 19.21 -36.64
N CYS A 390 11.90 18.69 -35.80
CA CYS A 390 13.24 19.23 -35.59
C CYS A 390 14.39 18.42 -36.19
N ASP A 391 14.09 17.35 -36.93
CA ASP A 391 15.08 16.47 -37.57
C ASP A 391 16.14 15.95 -36.57
N VAL A 392 15.66 15.51 -35.40
CA VAL A 392 16.51 14.94 -34.34
C VAL A 392 16.39 13.41 -34.32
N LYS A 393 17.51 12.74 -34.01
CA LYS A 393 17.60 11.29 -33.87
C LYS A 393 16.83 10.80 -32.64
N ASP A 394 16.98 11.48 -31.52
CA ASP A 394 16.41 11.11 -30.22
C ASP A 394 15.62 12.28 -29.63
N SER A 395 14.48 11.99 -29.01
CA SER A 395 13.69 12.97 -28.25
C SER A 395 13.35 12.39 -26.89
N VAL A 396 14.02 12.88 -25.85
CA VAL A 396 13.81 12.50 -24.45
C VAL A 396 12.60 13.28 -23.95
N ILE A 397 11.47 12.59 -23.80
CA ILE A 397 10.25 13.19 -23.24
C ILE A 397 10.24 12.95 -21.75
N VAL A 398 10.08 14.00 -20.97
CA VAL A 398 9.96 13.95 -19.52
C VAL A 398 8.60 14.54 -19.15
N ASP A 399 7.80 13.78 -18.44
CA ASP A 399 6.69 14.33 -17.70
C ASP A 399 7.27 14.85 -16.38
N CYS A 400 7.26 16.16 -16.18
CA CYS A 400 7.86 16.75 -14.99
C CYS A 400 7.10 16.35 -13.73
N HIS A 401 5.83 15.96 -13.85
CA HIS A 401 5.02 15.40 -12.78
C HIS A 401 5.08 16.27 -11.51
N ASN A 402 4.85 17.58 -11.69
CA ASN A 402 5.19 18.63 -10.73
C ASN A 402 4.02 19.58 -10.41
N SER A 403 2.78 19.10 -10.53
CA SER A 403 1.57 19.87 -10.22
C SER A 403 0.37 18.94 -10.05
N PHE A 404 0.05 18.59 -8.81
CA PHE A 404 -0.98 17.61 -8.47
C PHE A 404 -2.08 18.18 -7.59
N ALA A 405 -3.30 17.68 -7.82
CA ALA A 405 -4.43 17.76 -6.92
C ALA A 405 -5.10 16.37 -6.79
N PRO A 406 -5.83 16.07 -5.71
CA PRO A 406 -6.48 14.75 -5.54
C PRO A 406 -7.51 14.35 -6.61
N GLU A 407 -7.94 15.30 -7.44
CA GLU A 407 -8.88 15.09 -8.55
C GLU A 407 -8.19 15.15 -9.93
N SER A 408 -6.86 15.24 -9.96
CA SER A 408 -6.08 15.20 -11.19
C SER A 408 -6.34 13.91 -11.96
N GLY A 409 -6.35 14.04 -13.28
CA GLY A 409 -6.52 12.93 -14.19
C GLY A 409 -5.29 12.74 -15.06
N GLU A 410 -5.14 11.51 -15.56
CA GLU A 410 -4.18 11.15 -16.59
C GLU A 410 -4.47 11.93 -17.89
N VAL A 411 -3.42 12.25 -18.65
CA VAL A 411 -3.51 12.82 -20.00
C VAL A 411 -3.64 11.67 -20.99
N LEU A 412 -4.88 11.31 -21.32
CA LEU A 412 -5.22 10.19 -22.19
C LEU A 412 -5.47 10.63 -23.65
N PRO A 413 -5.33 9.71 -24.63
CA PRO A 413 -5.75 9.97 -26.00
C PRO A 413 -7.22 10.44 -26.07
N GLY A 414 -7.43 11.61 -26.68
CA GLY A 414 -8.75 12.24 -26.80
C GLY A 414 -9.00 13.41 -25.83
N ASN A 415 -8.15 13.59 -24.81
CA ASN A 415 -8.11 14.80 -24.00
C ASN A 415 -7.68 16.03 -24.82
N GLU A 416 -8.14 17.23 -24.43
CA GLU A 416 -7.72 18.48 -25.08
C GLU A 416 -6.23 18.76 -24.86
N GLU A 417 -5.71 18.35 -23.71
CA GLU A 417 -4.31 18.44 -23.31
C GLU A 417 -3.36 17.82 -24.34
N VAL A 418 -3.79 16.75 -25.04
CA VAL A 418 -2.99 16.08 -26.09
C VAL A 418 -2.73 17.01 -27.27
N PHE A 419 -3.76 17.73 -27.76
CA PHE A 419 -3.57 18.67 -28.85
C PHE A 419 -2.76 19.89 -28.41
N GLN A 420 -2.91 20.32 -27.16
CA GLN A 420 -2.10 21.41 -26.60
C GLN A 420 -0.60 21.03 -26.56
N LEU A 421 -0.28 19.77 -26.22
CA LEU A 421 1.09 19.23 -26.29
C LEU A 421 1.64 19.17 -27.72
N ILE A 422 0.81 18.78 -28.70
CA ILE A 422 1.20 18.78 -30.12
C ILE A 422 1.44 20.21 -30.61
N ASP A 423 0.52 21.13 -30.32
CA ASP A 423 0.58 22.53 -30.75
C ASP A 423 1.81 23.24 -30.16
N VAL A 424 2.18 22.95 -28.91
CA VAL A 424 3.38 23.54 -28.31
C VAL A 424 4.67 22.96 -28.92
N ILE A 425 4.68 21.69 -29.30
CA ILE A 425 5.81 21.08 -30.04
C ILE A 425 5.97 21.74 -31.43
N ASP A 426 4.87 22.06 -32.10
CA ASP A 426 4.91 22.71 -33.42
C ASP A 426 5.45 24.14 -33.39
N LYS A 427 5.41 24.79 -32.23
CA LYS A 427 6.00 26.11 -31.97
C LYS A 427 7.51 26.08 -31.74
N ILE A 428 8.12 24.91 -31.55
CA ILE A 428 9.57 24.80 -31.27
C ILE A 428 10.38 25.36 -32.44
N GLN A 429 11.31 26.26 -32.12
CA GLN A 429 12.24 26.83 -33.09
C GLN A 429 13.48 25.93 -33.23
N CYS A 430 13.46 24.94 -34.12
CA CYS A 430 14.51 23.93 -34.19
C CYS A 430 15.92 24.46 -34.58
N ASN A 431 16.01 25.65 -35.18
CA ASN A 431 17.27 26.27 -35.58
C ASN A 431 17.91 27.06 -34.43
N HIS A 432 18.56 26.35 -33.50
CA HIS A 432 19.30 26.97 -32.41
C HIS A 432 20.79 27.10 -32.73
N GLN A 433 21.40 28.21 -32.28
CA GLN A 433 22.85 28.31 -32.19
C GLN A 433 23.36 27.24 -31.22
N ARG A 434 24.39 26.50 -31.64
CA ARG A 434 25.04 25.47 -30.83
C ARG A 434 26.34 26.01 -30.25
N ASP A 435 26.59 25.69 -29.00
CA ASP A 435 27.81 26.06 -28.27
C ASP A 435 28.30 24.88 -27.43
N THR A 436 29.50 25.00 -26.85
CA THR A 436 30.02 24.05 -25.89
C THR A 436 29.21 24.10 -24.59
N LEU A 437 29.15 22.96 -23.91
CA LEU A 437 28.43 22.83 -22.64
C LEU A 437 29.35 22.47 -21.47
N LYS A 438 28.96 22.94 -20.29
CA LYS A 438 29.45 22.42 -19.01
C LYS A 438 28.30 21.85 -18.21
N ILE A 439 28.59 20.86 -17.37
CA ILE A 439 27.63 20.35 -16.40
C ILE A 439 28.26 20.25 -15.01
N GLY A 440 27.43 20.48 -14.00
CA GLY A 440 27.77 20.24 -12.60
C GLY A 440 26.61 19.57 -11.90
N CYS A 441 26.90 18.66 -10.98
CA CYS A 441 25.93 17.74 -10.40
C CYS A 441 26.03 17.72 -8.88
N TYR A 442 24.90 17.55 -8.20
CA TYR A 442 24.84 17.38 -6.76
C TYR A 442 23.64 16.53 -6.35
N GLU A 443 23.80 15.67 -5.36
CA GLU A 443 22.71 14.91 -4.73
C GLU A 443 22.74 15.05 -3.21
N ASN A 444 21.56 15.00 -2.61
CA ASN A 444 21.41 15.01 -1.16
C ASN A 444 20.18 14.19 -0.77
N ILE A 445 20.34 13.28 0.18
CA ILE A 445 19.24 12.41 0.68
C ILE A 445 18.19 13.15 1.52
N MET A 446 18.38 14.44 1.81
CA MET A 446 17.49 15.27 2.64
C MET A 446 17.21 14.64 4.01
N GLN A 447 18.28 14.30 4.73
CA GLN A 447 18.28 13.52 5.99
C GLN A 447 17.32 14.00 7.09
N ASP A 448 16.86 15.25 7.06
CA ASP A 448 15.89 15.81 8.02
C ASP A 448 14.42 15.55 7.63
N LEU A 449 14.17 15.02 6.44
CA LEU A 449 12.86 14.69 5.89
C LEU A 449 12.74 13.18 5.66
N ASN A 450 11.51 12.67 5.61
CA ASN A 450 11.26 11.25 5.37
C ASN A 450 10.02 11.05 4.48
N LYS A 451 9.63 9.78 4.29
CA LYS A 451 8.48 9.38 3.47
C LYS A 451 7.17 10.09 3.87
N ASN A 452 7.00 10.53 5.13
CA ASN A 452 5.81 11.27 5.57
C ASN A 452 5.75 12.69 5.02
N GLU A 453 6.90 13.34 4.81
CA GLU A 453 6.99 14.68 4.22
C GLU A 453 7.07 14.64 2.67
N GLY A 454 6.85 13.46 2.07
CA GLY A 454 6.83 13.28 0.61
C GLY A 454 8.22 13.10 -0.01
N VAL A 455 9.23 12.73 0.78
CA VAL A 455 10.61 12.54 0.30
C VAL A 455 11.01 11.07 0.32
N GLY A 456 11.42 10.56 -0.84
CA GLY A 456 11.91 9.21 -1.08
C GLY A 456 13.38 9.03 -0.72
N GLU A 457 13.93 7.86 -1.05
CA GLU A 457 15.28 7.45 -0.62
C GLU A 457 16.40 8.25 -1.30
N SER A 458 16.20 8.68 -2.54
CA SER A 458 17.19 9.47 -3.28
C SER A 458 17.17 10.97 -2.96
N GLY A 459 16.19 11.45 -2.19
CA GLY A 459 16.07 12.85 -1.80
C GLY A 459 15.96 13.82 -2.99
N ILE A 460 16.95 14.71 -3.15
CA ILE A 460 17.04 15.68 -4.24
C ILE A 460 18.31 15.42 -5.08
N LYS A 461 18.14 15.45 -6.40
CA LYS A 461 19.24 15.45 -7.38
C LYS A 461 19.17 16.71 -8.23
N THR A 462 20.29 17.38 -8.44
CA THR A 462 20.36 18.61 -9.23
C THR A 462 21.50 18.53 -10.23
N MET A 463 21.19 18.83 -11.49
CA MET A 463 22.15 19.01 -12.57
C MET A 463 22.03 20.43 -13.11
N VAL A 464 23.12 21.18 -13.13
CA VAL A 464 23.18 22.51 -13.76
C VAL A 464 23.91 22.38 -15.09
N VAL A 465 23.27 22.84 -16.15
CA VAL A 465 23.81 22.84 -17.52
C VAL A 465 24.11 24.28 -17.93
N GLU A 466 25.37 24.58 -18.27
CA GLU A 466 25.81 25.90 -18.76
C GLU A 466 26.09 25.84 -20.26
N VAL A 467 25.39 26.63 -21.07
CA VAL A 467 25.58 26.77 -22.53
C VAL A 467 25.44 28.24 -22.92
N ALA A 468 26.39 28.79 -23.69
CA ALA A 468 26.37 30.19 -24.12
C ALA A 468 26.14 31.20 -22.96
N ASN A 469 26.74 30.91 -21.79
CA ASN A 469 26.56 31.63 -20.51
C ASN A 469 25.17 31.54 -19.86
N GLN A 470 24.21 30.80 -20.44
CA GLN A 470 22.95 30.51 -19.77
C GLN A 470 23.12 29.27 -18.88
N ARG A 471 22.77 29.38 -17.60
CA ARG A 471 22.73 28.25 -16.65
C ARG A 471 21.31 27.80 -16.42
N THR A 472 21.06 26.53 -16.71
CA THR A 472 19.77 25.87 -16.51
C THR A 472 19.88 24.82 -15.42
N ALA A 473 19.11 24.95 -14.34
CA ALA A 473 19.02 23.97 -13.27
C ALA A 473 17.91 22.95 -13.53
N TYR A 474 18.28 21.67 -13.58
CA TYR A 474 17.38 20.53 -13.62
C TYR A 474 17.32 19.97 -12.19
N VAL A 475 16.21 20.19 -11.50
CA VAL A 475 16.00 19.73 -10.12
C VAL A 475 15.02 18.57 -10.13
N LEU A 476 15.43 17.42 -9.60
CA LEU A 476 14.62 16.22 -9.52
C LEU A 476 14.48 15.78 -8.06
N PHE A 477 13.26 15.73 -7.57
CA PHE A 477 12.94 15.15 -6.27
C PHE A 477 12.55 13.69 -6.42
N ASP A 478 13.09 12.83 -5.56
CA ASP A 478 12.55 11.50 -5.37
C ASP A 478 11.26 11.61 -4.56
N SER A 479 10.14 11.76 -5.26
CA SER A 479 8.79 11.94 -4.71
C SER A 479 7.77 11.44 -5.71
N ASN A 480 6.51 11.26 -5.29
CA ASN A 480 5.39 10.92 -6.18
C ASN A 480 5.13 12.11 -7.12
N ASN A 481 4.37 13.11 -6.70
CA ASN A 481 4.17 14.35 -7.48
C ASN A 481 4.52 15.58 -6.63
N MET A 482 4.12 16.78 -7.04
CA MET A 482 4.33 18.02 -6.33
C MET A 482 3.01 18.74 -6.09
N GLU A 483 2.83 19.28 -4.88
CA GLU A 483 1.63 20.04 -4.53
C GLU A 483 1.48 21.26 -5.46
N ILE A 484 0.26 21.49 -5.95
CA ILE A 484 -0.05 22.61 -6.84
C ILE A 484 0.48 23.94 -6.28
N GLY A 485 1.11 24.72 -7.16
CA GLY A 485 1.74 26.01 -6.84
C GLY A 485 3.12 25.93 -6.19
N PHE A 486 3.54 24.79 -5.61
CA PHE A 486 4.86 24.69 -4.97
C PHE A 486 6.01 24.78 -5.98
N ARG A 487 5.83 24.27 -7.20
CA ARG A 487 6.77 24.46 -8.32
C ARG A 487 7.11 25.94 -8.52
N GLN A 488 6.09 26.81 -8.58
CA GLN A 488 6.29 28.24 -8.81
C GLN A 488 6.99 28.90 -7.62
N GLU A 489 6.66 28.49 -6.40
CA GLU A 489 7.30 28.95 -5.17
C GLU A 489 8.81 28.65 -5.16
N ILE A 490 9.21 27.44 -5.60
CA ILE A 490 10.62 27.08 -5.75
C ILE A 490 11.30 27.97 -6.80
N ILE A 491 10.71 28.11 -7.99
CA ILE A 491 11.27 28.95 -9.07
C ILE A 491 11.46 30.40 -8.60
N ASP A 492 10.48 30.95 -7.89
CA ASP A 492 10.54 32.31 -7.36
C ASP A 492 11.62 32.46 -6.28
N ALA A 493 11.78 31.45 -5.42
CA ALA A 493 12.77 31.46 -4.34
C ALA A 493 14.21 31.31 -4.82
N THR A 494 14.45 30.87 -6.06
CA THR A 494 15.80 30.67 -6.64
C THR A 494 16.24 31.78 -7.60
N LYS A 495 15.43 32.83 -7.81
CA LYS A 495 15.72 33.94 -8.75
C LYS A 495 16.98 34.75 -8.43
N ASP A 496 17.43 34.71 -7.19
CA ASP A 496 18.63 35.40 -6.70
C ASP A 496 19.90 34.54 -6.80
N LEU A 497 19.78 33.28 -7.22
CA LEU A 497 20.92 32.39 -7.46
C LEU A 497 21.53 32.65 -8.84
N ASP A 498 22.76 32.16 -9.04
CA ASP A 498 23.53 32.32 -10.29
C ASP A 498 23.10 31.29 -11.36
N ILE A 499 21.79 31.30 -11.67
CA ILE A 499 21.10 30.53 -12.71
C ILE A 499 20.12 31.42 -13.48
N ASP A 500 19.90 31.11 -14.76
CA ASP A 500 18.96 31.85 -15.62
C ASP A 500 17.62 31.12 -15.76
N GLU A 501 17.68 29.78 -15.78
CA GLU A 501 16.52 28.91 -15.96
C GLU A 501 16.53 27.79 -14.93
N ILE A 502 15.34 27.31 -14.56
CA ILE A 502 15.16 26.18 -13.64
C ILE A 502 13.90 25.41 -14.01
N GLU A 503 13.96 24.08 -14.04
CA GLU A 503 12.79 23.22 -14.04
C GLU A 503 12.87 22.23 -12.88
N VAL A 504 11.73 22.04 -12.21
CA VAL A 504 11.62 21.18 -11.02
C VAL A 504 10.72 20.01 -11.37
N MET A 505 11.16 18.80 -11.07
CA MET A 505 10.51 17.56 -11.47
C MET A 505 10.44 16.60 -10.28
N THR A 506 9.58 15.59 -10.39
CA THR A 506 9.61 14.43 -9.49
C THR A 506 9.87 13.13 -10.25
N THR A 507 10.26 12.09 -9.53
CA THR A 507 10.53 10.75 -10.08
C THR A 507 9.28 9.89 -10.23
N ASP A 508 8.17 10.32 -9.63
CA ASP A 508 6.98 9.51 -9.38
C ASP A 508 7.22 8.26 -8.51
N THR A 509 8.13 8.35 -7.53
CA THR A 509 8.36 7.21 -6.62
C THR A 509 7.12 6.91 -5.77
N HIS A 510 6.60 5.69 -5.86
CA HIS A 510 5.46 5.25 -5.06
C HIS A 510 5.84 4.79 -3.64
N THR A 511 7.12 4.82 -3.29
CA THR A 511 7.61 4.49 -1.94
C THR A 511 7.05 5.41 -0.87
N VAL A 512 6.80 6.68 -1.21
CA VAL A 512 6.25 7.70 -0.29
C VAL A 512 4.75 7.58 -0.08
N ASN A 513 4.05 6.79 -0.90
CA ASN A 513 2.58 6.64 -0.88
C ASN A 513 2.08 5.63 0.20
N THR A 514 2.98 5.09 1.02
CA THR A 514 2.69 3.98 1.96
C THR A 514 1.93 4.37 3.22
N ILE A 515 1.95 5.65 3.61
CA ILE A 515 1.56 6.07 4.96
C ILE A 515 0.37 7.07 4.96
N SER A 516 -0.06 7.58 3.80
CA SER A 516 -1.06 8.67 3.70
C SER A 516 -1.86 8.62 2.40
N ARG A 517 -3.21 8.67 2.51
CA ARG A 517 -4.24 8.95 1.47
C ARG A 517 -4.21 8.20 0.13
N GLY A 518 -3.18 7.41 -0.15
CA GLY A 518 -2.88 6.82 -1.47
C GLY A 518 -1.95 7.67 -2.33
N TYR A 519 -1.65 8.91 -1.93
CA TYR A 519 -0.79 9.87 -2.63
C TYR A 519 -0.07 10.76 -1.60
N ASN A 520 1.20 11.10 -1.84
CA ASN A 520 1.98 11.94 -0.95
C ASN A 520 2.96 12.87 -1.72
N PRO A 521 2.44 13.88 -2.45
CA PRO A 521 3.27 14.81 -3.19
C PRO A 521 4.15 15.67 -2.28
N ILE A 522 5.33 16.03 -2.77
CA ILE A 522 6.23 16.96 -2.08
C ILE A 522 5.62 18.37 -2.02
N GLY A 523 5.81 19.06 -0.90
CA GLY A 523 5.32 20.42 -0.71
C GLY A 523 3.95 20.54 -0.05
N ILE A 524 3.34 19.46 0.44
CA ILE A 524 2.17 19.56 1.35
C ILE A 524 2.60 20.19 2.68
N VAL A 525 3.77 19.79 3.18
CA VAL A 525 4.39 20.27 4.42
C VAL A 525 5.85 20.63 4.16
N LYS A 526 6.47 21.36 5.08
CA LYS A 526 7.93 21.61 5.08
C LYS A 526 8.48 22.34 3.84
N ARG A 527 7.67 23.20 3.22
CA ARG A 527 8.02 23.96 2.01
C ARG A 527 9.31 24.77 2.16
N ASP A 528 9.46 25.51 3.26
CA ASP A 528 10.64 26.33 3.54
C ASP A 528 11.93 25.48 3.63
N GLU A 529 11.88 24.35 4.36
CA GLU A 529 13.04 23.47 4.47
C GLU A 529 13.39 22.82 3.12
N ILE A 530 12.40 22.42 2.33
CA ILE A 530 12.61 21.86 0.98
C ILE A 530 13.25 22.89 0.05
N ILE A 531 12.77 24.15 0.08
CA ILE A 531 13.34 25.25 -0.73
C ILE A 531 14.82 25.48 -0.36
N GLU A 532 15.19 25.41 0.92
CA GLU A 532 16.58 25.54 1.33
C GLU A 532 17.45 24.42 0.76
N TYR A 533 16.96 23.18 0.75
CA TYR A 533 17.66 22.07 0.08
C TYR A 533 17.86 22.32 -1.42
N VAL A 534 16.88 22.92 -2.12
CA VAL A 534 17.03 23.31 -3.53
C VAL A 534 18.11 24.38 -3.72
N LYS A 535 18.13 25.40 -2.85
CA LYS A 535 19.16 26.46 -2.92
C LYS A 535 20.56 25.90 -2.72
N ILE A 536 20.72 25.01 -1.74
CA ILE A 536 21.99 24.33 -1.48
C ILE A 536 22.37 23.47 -2.69
N SER A 537 21.44 22.66 -3.22
CA SER A 537 21.74 21.74 -4.31
C SER A 537 22.18 22.43 -5.59
N ILE A 538 21.53 23.56 -5.93
CA ILE A 538 21.91 24.38 -7.09
C ILE A 538 23.30 24.98 -6.89
N ASN A 539 23.59 25.57 -5.74
CA ASN A 539 24.89 26.19 -5.47
C ASN A 539 26.04 25.17 -5.49
N GLU A 540 25.83 23.97 -4.95
CA GLU A 540 26.82 22.90 -5.00
C GLU A 540 26.99 22.34 -6.43
N ALA A 541 25.90 22.18 -7.19
CA ALA A 541 25.98 21.79 -8.60
C ALA A 541 26.76 22.82 -9.43
N ILE A 542 26.59 24.13 -9.19
CA ILE A 542 27.37 25.18 -9.86
C ILE A 542 28.88 25.04 -9.57
N LYS A 543 29.26 24.70 -8.34
CA LYS A 543 30.68 24.50 -7.97
C LYS A 543 31.33 23.32 -8.69
N ASP A 544 30.53 22.36 -9.14
CA ASP A 544 30.96 21.16 -9.85
C ASP A 544 30.94 21.30 -11.39
N LEU A 545 30.72 22.51 -11.92
CA LEU A 545 30.71 22.74 -13.37
C LEU A 545 32.04 22.36 -14.05
N GLU A 546 31.98 21.43 -15.01
CA GLU A 546 33.08 21.12 -15.90
C GLU A 546 32.63 20.93 -17.36
N GLU A 547 33.53 21.15 -18.30
CA GLU A 547 33.27 20.89 -19.73
C GLU A 547 33.02 19.39 -19.98
N VAL A 548 31.98 19.09 -20.75
CA VAL A 548 31.61 17.72 -21.11
C VAL A 548 31.31 17.57 -22.60
N GLU A 549 31.29 16.34 -23.07
CA GLU A 549 30.62 15.95 -24.31
C GLU A 549 29.27 15.30 -23.99
N VAL A 550 28.29 15.45 -24.86
CA VAL A 550 26.93 14.95 -24.68
C VAL A 550 26.52 14.04 -25.83
N GLY A 551 25.81 12.97 -25.48
CA GLY A 551 25.14 12.09 -26.42
C GLY A 551 23.73 11.77 -25.94
N THR A 552 22.87 11.39 -26.87
CA THR A 552 21.48 10.97 -26.61
C THR A 552 21.25 9.57 -27.14
N GLY A 553 20.29 8.86 -26.55
CA GLY A 553 19.90 7.54 -27.05
C GLY A 553 18.47 7.18 -26.71
N THR A 554 17.89 6.34 -27.57
CA THR A 554 16.58 5.71 -27.42
C THR A 554 16.74 4.22 -27.63
N LYS A 555 16.31 3.40 -26.67
CA LYS A 555 16.36 1.94 -26.76
C LYS A 555 15.02 1.32 -26.41
N ARG A 556 14.62 0.29 -27.15
CA ARG A 556 13.43 -0.49 -26.84
C ARG A 556 13.72 -1.44 -25.69
N ILE A 557 12.79 -1.54 -24.75
CA ILE A 557 12.79 -2.54 -23.69
C ILE A 557 11.84 -3.65 -24.15
N LYS A 558 12.38 -4.86 -24.31
CA LYS A 558 11.62 -6.03 -24.77
C LYS A 558 11.26 -6.92 -23.59
N ASN A 559 10.13 -7.60 -23.73
CA ASN A 559 9.66 -8.60 -22.77
C ASN A 559 9.55 -8.06 -21.33
N LEU A 560 9.10 -6.82 -21.14
CA LEU A 560 8.91 -6.24 -19.81
C LEU A 560 7.59 -6.77 -19.24
N HIS A 561 7.61 -7.38 -18.06
CA HIS A 561 6.40 -7.80 -17.37
C HIS A 561 5.85 -6.64 -16.54
N THR A 562 4.69 -6.15 -16.96
CA THR A 562 3.98 -5.05 -16.31
C THR A 562 2.59 -5.50 -15.90
N PHE A 563 1.82 -4.63 -15.24
CA PHE A 563 0.39 -4.89 -15.07
C PHE A 563 -0.28 -5.14 -16.41
N GLY A 564 0.09 -4.42 -17.47
CA GLY A 564 -0.49 -4.59 -18.78
C GLY A 564 -1.78 -3.78 -18.96
N PRO A 565 -2.17 -3.55 -20.23
CA PRO A 565 -3.32 -2.74 -20.58
C PRO A 565 -4.60 -3.26 -19.92
N ASN A 566 -5.32 -2.38 -19.21
CA ASN A 566 -6.60 -2.63 -18.51
C ASN A 566 -6.53 -3.38 -17.17
N ASN A 567 -5.40 -3.97 -16.77
CA ASN A 567 -5.35 -4.75 -15.54
C ASN A 567 -5.47 -3.87 -14.28
N SER A 568 -5.00 -2.63 -14.34
CA SER A 568 -5.24 -1.62 -13.30
C SER A 568 -6.74 -1.32 -13.14
N THR A 569 -7.44 -1.14 -14.27
CA THR A 569 -8.89 -0.91 -14.31
C THR A 569 -9.67 -2.14 -13.84
N GLU A 570 -9.26 -3.34 -14.24
CA GLU A 570 -9.90 -4.59 -13.83
C GLU A 570 -9.75 -4.82 -12.32
N LEU A 571 -8.59 -4.52 -11.74
CA LEU A 571 -8.37 -4.59 -10.29
C LEU A 571 -9.32 -3.64 -9.55
N ILE A 572 -9.42 -2.38 -9.96
CA ILE A 572 -10.31 -1.37 -9.35
C ILE A 572 -11.79 -1.78 -9.46
N SER A 573 -12.21 -2.22 -10.65
CA SER A 573 -13.57 -2.70 -10.92
C SER A 573 -13.91 -3.92 -10.06
N THR A 574 -12.96 -4.84 -9.91
CA THR A 574 -13.11 -6.05 -9.12
C THR A 574 -13.20 -5.74 -7.63
N ILE A 575 -12.36 -4.86 -7.10
CA ILE A 575 -12.46 -4.37 -5.71
C ILE A 575 -13.82 -3.71 -5.47
N SER A 576 -14.28 -2.86 -6.39
CA SER A 576 -15.58 -2.20 -6.30
C SER A 576 -16.73 -3.21 -6.29
N SER A 577 -16.62 -4.27 -7.09
CA SER A 577 -17.57 -5.39 -7.11
C SER A 577 -17.58 -6.15 -5.78
N ILE A 578 -16.42 -6.44 -5.19
CA ILE A 578 -16.32 -7.08 -3.86
C ILE A 578 -17.01 -6.22 -2.80
N VAL A 579 -16.75 -4.91 -2.80
CA VAL A 579 -17.38 -3.98 -1.84
C VAL A 579 -18.89 -3.94 -2.03
N ALA A 580 -19.38 -3.86 -3.26
CA ALA A 580 -20.81 -3.84 -3.56
C ALA A 580 -21.51 -5.14 -3.12
N VAL A 581 -20.92 -6.29 -3.44
CA VAL A 581 -21.41 -7.62 -3.03
C VAL A 581 -21.39 -7.75 -1.51
N SER A 582 -20.29 -7.36 -0.87
CA SER A 582 -20.13 -7.47 0.59
C SER A 582 -21.11 -6.58 1.36
N LYS A 583 -21.42 -5.38 0.87
CA LYS A 583 -22.38 -4.46 1.50
C LYS A 583 -23.78 -5.04 1.65
N ILE A 584 -24.21 -5.88 0.70
CA ILE A 584 -25.56 -6.48 0.71
C ILE A 584 -25.52 -7.86 1.36
N ILE A 585 -24.52 -8.68 1.01
CA ILE A 585 -24.48 -10.08 1.42
C ILE A 585 -24.00 -10.24 2.86
N ALA A 586 -23.08 -9.40 3.35
CA ALA A 586 -22.62 -9.50 4.74
C ALA A 586 -23.77 -9.29 5.74
N PRO A 587 -24.60 -8.22 5.63
CA PRO A 587 -25.74 -8.06 6.51
C PRO A 587 -26.75 -9.19 6.36
N VAL A 588 -27.11 -9.59 5.13
CA VAL A 588 -28.15 -10.60 4.91
C VAL A 588 -27.74 -11.97 5.44
N LEU A 589 -26.50 -12.43 5.21
CA LEU A 589 -26.08 -13.76 5.68
C LEU A 589 -25.65 -13.75 7.14
N LEU A 590 -24.77 -12.83 7.55
CA LEU A 590 -24.18 -12.88 8.89
C LEU A 590 -25.16 -12.42 9.97
N ILE A 591 -25.93 -11.35 9.73
CA ILE A 591 -26.91 -10.87 10.73
C ILE A 591 -28.06 -11.88 10.84
N THR A 592 -28.58 -12.41 9.73
CA THR A 592 -29.61 -13.44 9.77
C THR A 592 -29.13 -14.69 10.51
N ALA A 593 -27.89 -15.14 10.25
CA ALA A 593 -27.32 -16.26 10.99
C ALA A 593 -27.17 -15.95 12.48
N LEU A 594 -26.71 -14.75 12.85
CA LEU A 594 -26.63 -14.32 14.26
C LEU A 594 -28.00 -14.30 14.94
N VAL A 595 -29.03 -13.81 14.25
CA VAL A 595 -30.41 -13.79 14.77
C VAL A 595 -30.94 -15.21 14.94
N ILE A 596 -30.73 -16.10 13.97
CA ILE A 596 -31.14 -17.50 14.06
C ILE A 596 -30.41 -18.20 15.21
N VAL A 597 -29.10 -17.99 15.34
CA VAL A 597 -28.29 -18.54 16.43
C VAL A 597 -28.75 -18.01 17.79
N PHE A 598 -29.06 -16.71 17.88
CA PHE A 598 -29.59 -16.10 19.09
C PHE A 598 -30.94 -16.73 19.48
N ILE A 599 -31.88 -16.81 18.54
CA ILE A 599 -33.19 -17.44 18.77
C ILE A 599 -33.01 -18.90 19.20
N TRP A 600 -32.13 -19.64 18.53
CA TRP A 600 -31.87 -21.04 18.85
C TRP A 600 -31.28 -21.24 20.25
N ILE A 601 -30.33 -20.40 20.67
CA ILE A 601 -29.71 -20.54 21.98
C ILE A 601 -30.65 -20.11 23.11
N PHE A 602 -31.31 -18.96 22.97
CA PHE A 602 -32.12 -18.35 24.02
C PHE A 602 -33.56 -18.86 24.08
N TYR A 603 -34.14 -19.29 22.95
CA TYR A 603 -35.54 -19.72 22.84
C TYR A 603 -35.72 -21.12 22.26
N GLY A 604 -34.66 -21.75 21.74
CA GLY A 604 -34.71 -23.13 21.28
C GLY A 604 -34.97 -24.08 22.45
N GLY A 605 -36.18 -24.62 22.50
CA GLY A 605 -36.55 -25.67 23.44
C GLY A 605 -35.98 -27.01 23.01
N LEU A 606 -35.40 -27.72 23.96
CA LEU A 606 -35.10 -29.15 23.90
C LEU A 606 -35.43 -29.75 25.25
#